data_AF-A0A183KZA8-F1
#
_entry.id   AF-A0A183KZA8-F1
#
_cell.length_a   1.000
_cell.length_b   1.000
_cell.length_c   1.000
_cell.angle_alpha   90.00
_cell.angle_beta   90.00
_cell.angle_gamma   90.00
#
_symmetry.space_group_name_H-M   'P 1'
#
loop_
_entity.id
_entity.type
_entity.pdbx_description
1 polymer ?
#
loop_
_entity_poly.entity_id
_entity_poly.type
_entity_poly.pdbx_seq_one_letter_code
_entity_poly.pdbx_strand_id
1 'polypeptide(L)'
;MTTATKKTFGSVGCVHSADNHEDVKLCSIEAKAAIAEVGFGVKEICLASDSLPFTDTLAYLNLTTLEGEKMCVEISVKGFCPVGSS
;
A
#
# COMPACT_ATOMS: atom_id res chain seq x y z
N MET A 1 -5.06 6.18 43.26
CA MET A 1 -3.78 6.31 42.52
C MET A 1 -4.06 5.84 41.11
N THR A 2 -4.24 6.76 40.17
CA THR A 2 -4.58 6.47 38.77
C THR A 2 -3.30 6.24 37.97
N THR A 3 -3.13 5.04 37.41
CA THR A 3 -1.97 4.67 36.61
C THR A 3 -2.10 5.21 35.19
N ALA A 4 -1.16 6.05 34.79
CA ALA A 4 -1.06 6.60 33.44
C ALA A 4 -0.39 5.59 32.50
N THR A 5 -1.13 5.09 31.51
CA THR A 5 -0.57 4.27 30.43
C THR A 5 0.07 5.19 29.38
N LYS A 6 1.40 5.24 29.37
CA LYS A 6 2.20 5.98 28.40
C LYS A 6 2.04 5.33 27.02
N LYS A 7 1.28 5.97 26.12
CA LYS A 7 1.22 5.60 24.70
C LYS A 7 2.51 6.05 24.03
N THR A 8 3.33 5.10 23.61
CA THR A 8 4.52 5.38 22.79
C THR A 8 4.05 5.68 21.37
N PHE A 9 4.32 6.90 20.90
CA PHE A 9 4.09 7.32 19.52
C PHE A 9 5.26 6.77 18.68
N GLY A 10 4.96 5.90 17.72
CA GLY A 10 5.96 5.33 16.80
C GLY A 10 6.52 6.42 15.89
N SER A 11 7.85 6.52 15.86
CA SER A 11 8.60 7.45 15.02
C SER A 11 8.39 7.10 13.54
N VAL A 12 7.88 8.05 12.75
CA VAL A 12 7.96 7.98 11.28
C VAL A 12 9.40 8.32 10.92
N GLY A 13 10.24 7.29 10.78
CA GLY A 13 11.62 7.41 10.36
C GLY A 13 11.96 6.26 9.43
N CYS A 14 12.51 6.57 8.27
CA CYS A 14 13.10 5.59 7.37
C CYS A 14 14.33 4.96 8.05
N VAL A 15 14.16 3.75 8.58
CA VAL A 15 15.26 2.95 9.12
C VAL A 15 15.81 2.06 8.01
N HIS A 16 16.87 2.53 7.35
CA HIS A 16 17.82 1.61 6.72
C HIS A 16 18.81 1.18 7.79
N SER A 17 18.61 0.00 8.37
CA SER A 17 19.62 -0.70 9.15
C SER A 17 19.61 -2.14 8.68
N ALA A 18 20.77 -2.61 8.23
CA ALA A 18 20.96 -3.95 7.71
C ALA A 18 20.82 -4.97 8.85
N ASP A 19 19.59 -5.40 9.11
CA ASP A 19 19.25 -6.56 9.91
C ASP A 19 18.59 -7.57 8.97
N ASN A 20 19.02 -8.84 9.01
CA ASN A 20 18.36 -9.92 8.26
C ASN A 20 17.03 -10.30 8.95
N HIS A 21 16.17 -9.31 9.18
CA HIS A 21 14.75 -9.52 9.37
C HIS A 21 14.20 -9.71 7.95
N GLU A 22 13.53 -10.81 7.67
CA GLU A 22 12.64 -10.82 6.51
C GLU A 22 11.61 -9.72 6.80
N ASP A 23 11.86 -8.51 6.31
CA ASP A 23 10.93 -7.40 6.39
C ASP A 23 9.64 -7.92 5.77
N VAL A 24 8.70 -8.32 6.64
CA VAL A 24 7.38 -8.77 6.21
C VAL A 24 6.74 -7.54 5.60
N LYS A 25 6.92 -7.40 4.28
CA LYS A 25 6.23 -6.38 3.51
C LYS A 25 4.75 -6.68 3.68
N LEU A 26 3.99 -5.70 4.13
CA LEU A 26 2.56 -5.79 4.36
C LEU A 26 1.88 -5.08 3.20
N CYS A 27 1.96 -5.66 1.99
CA CYS A 27 1.40 -5.12 0.76
C CYS A 27 -0.10 -4.83 0.88
N SER A 28 -0.82 -5.58 1.72
CA SER A 28 -2.22 -5.31 2.07
C SER A 28 -2.42 -3.94 2.76
N ILE A 29 -1.47 -3.53 3.61
CA ILE A 29 -1.45 -2.24 4.30
C ILE A 29 -0.96 -1.15 3.35
N GLU A 30 0.13 -1.41 2.61
CA GLU A 30 0.68 -0.47 1.62
C GLU A 30 -0.37 -0.10 0.55
N ALA A 31 -1.16 -1.06 0.08
CA ALA A 31 -2.25 -0.82 -0.86
C ALA A 31 -3.30 0.15 -0.31
N LYS A 32 -3.72 -0.04 0.94
CA LYS A 32 -4.70 0.83 1.60
C LYS A 32 -4.12 2.23 1.88
N ALA A 33 -2.86 2.29 2.29
CA ALA A 33 -2.15 3.54 2.51
C ALA A 33 -2.03 4.32 1.19
N ALA A 34 -1.62 3.68 0.11
CA ALA A 34 -1.51 4.30 -1.21
C ALA A 34 -2.84 4.90 -1.67
N ILE A 35 -3.96 4.17 -1.55
CA ILE A 35 -5.30 4.70 -1.86
C ILE A 35 -5.58 5.99 -1.08
N ALA A 36 -5.32 5.98 0.23
CA ALA A 36 -5.59 7.13 1.10
C ALA A 36 -4.66 8.33 0.82
N GLU A 37 -3.40 8.07 0.49
CA GLU A 37 -2.38 9.11 0.28
C GLU A 37 -2.49 9.76 -1.09
N VAL A 38 -2.73 9.00 -2.16
CA VAL A 38 -2.71 9.52 -3.53
C VAL A 38 -4.09 9.63 -4.18
N GLY A 39 -5.16 9.26 -3.47
CA GLY A 39 -6.52 9.31 -4.00
C GLY A 39 -6.96 10.69 -4.51
N PHE A 40 -6.38 11.77 -3.99
CA PHE A 40 -6.64 13.13 -4.48
C PHE A 40 -6.06 13.41 -5.87
N GLY A 41 -5.05 12.65 -6.31
CA GLY A 41 -4.29 12.88 -7.53
C GLY A 41 -4.80 12.12 -8.75
N VAL A 42 -5.93 11.44 -8.63
CA VAL A 42 -6.50 10.55 -9.65
C VAL A 42 -8.00 10.73 -9.74
N LYS A 43 -8.63 10.28 -10.83
CA LYS A 43 -10.10 10.20 -10.89
C LYS A 43 -10.63 9.15 -9.93
N GLU A 44 -9.93 8.02 -9.87
CA GLU A 44 -10.29 6.88 -9.02
C GLU A 44 -9.05 6.06 -8.71
N ILE A 45 -8.96 5.55 -7.48
CA ILE A 45 -8.03 4.48 -7.09
C ILE A 45 -8.71 3.61 -6.04
N CYS A 46 -8.68 2.29 -6.25
CA CYS A 46 -9.35 1.31 -5.42
C CYS A 46 -8.57 0.00 -5.41
N LEU A 47 -8.87 -0.86 -4.42
CA LEU A 47 -8.47 -2.26 -4.50
C LEU A 47 -9.03 -2.88 -5.79
N ALA A 48 -8.25 -3.73 -6.43
CA ALA A 48 -8.74 -4.48 -7.58
C ALA A 48 -9.80 -5.50 -7.14
N SER A 49 -10.46 -6.12 -8.12
CA SER A 49 -11.58 -7.06 -7.89
C SER A 49 -11.21 -8.16 -6.89
N ASP A 50 -12.19 -8.64 -6.11
CA ASP A 50 -12.06 -9.79 -5.18
C ASP A 50 -11.59 -11.09 -5.86
N SER A 51 -11.58 -11.13 -7.19
CA SER A 51 -11.01 -12.24 -7.97
C SER A 51 -9.47 -12.25 -7.99
N LEU A 52 -8.82 -11.17 -7.54
CA LEU A 52 -7.36 -11.04 -7.49
C LEU A 52 -6.83 -11.20 -6.05
N PRO A 53 -5.61 -11.73 -5.89
CA PRO A 53 -5.00 -11.88 -4.57
C PRO A 53 -4.89 -10.55 -3.80
N PHE A 54 -5.28 -10.59 -2.54
CA PHE A 54 -5.08 -9.52 -1.58
C PHE A 54 -4.53 -10.09 -0.28
N THR A 55 -3.21 -10.13 -0.18
CA THR A 55 -2.45 -10.75 0.91
C THR A 55 -1.32 -9.82 1.34
N ASP A 56 -0.59 -10.19 2.38
CA ASP A 56 0.53 -9.39 2.85
C ASP A 56 1.68 -9.34 1.84
N THR A 57 1.87 -10.33 0.97
CA THR A 57 2.98 -10.32 -0.01
C THR A 57 2.59 -9.85 -1.40
N LEU A 58 1.28 -9.73 -1.68
CA LEU A 58 0.75 -9.42 -2.99
C LEU A 58 -0.62 -8.76 -2.89
N ALA A 59 -0.78 -7.61 -3.53
CA ALA A 59 -2.05 -6.91 -3.69
C ALA A 59 -2.15 -6.28 -5.08
N TYR A 60 -3.37 -5.98 -5.51
CA TYR A 60 -3.63 -5.30 -6.78
C TYR A 60 -4.51 -4.07 -6.56
N LEU A 61 -4.20 -2.99 -7.27
CA LEU A 61 -4.98 -1.76 -7.33
C LEU A 61 -5.44 -1.49 -8.76
N ASN A 62 -6.65 -0.98 -8.89
CA ASN A 62 -7.08 -0.33 -10.12
C ASN A 62 -7.03 1.19 -9.92
N LEU A 63 -6.49 1.90 -10.89
CA LEU A 63 -6.49 3.36 -10.90
C LEU A 63 -6.93 3.91 -12.24
N THR A 64 -7.61 5.04 -12.18
CA THR A 64 -7.99 5.86 -13.34
C THR A 64 -7.32 7.23 -13.18
N THR A 65 -6.42 7.59 -14.09
CA THR A 65 -5.73 8.89 -14.06
C THR A 65 -6.72 10.05 -14.29
N LEU A 66 -6.28 11.30 -14.07
CA LEU A 66 -7.11 12.47 -14.35
C LEU A 66 -7.45 12.60 -15.84
N GLU A 67 -6.59 12.07 -16.70
CA GLU A 67 -6.75 11.99 -18.15
C GLU A 67 -7.74 10.89 -18.55
N GLY A 68 -8.11 10.00 -17.62
CA GLY A 68 -9.04 8.89 -17.86
C GLY A 68 -8.38 7.58 -18.28
N GLU A 69 -7.05 7.50 -18.23
CA GLU A 69 -6.30 6.27 -18.52
C GLU A 69 -6.47 5.29 -17.37
N LYS A 70 -6.71 4.02 -17.68
CA LYS A 70 -6.94 2.97 -16.67
C LYS A 70 -5.77 2.02 -16.62
N MET A 71 -5.34 1.68 -15.42
CA MET A 71 -4.32 0.66 -15.22
C MET A 71 -4.55 -0.16 -13.96
N CYS A 72 -4.16 -1.42 -14.05
CA CYS A 72 -4.03 -2.33 -12.93
C CYS A 72 -2.56 -2.36 -12.49
N VAL A 73 -2.34 -2.18 -11.19
CA VAL A 73 -1.02 -2.11 -10.57
C VAL A 73 -0.90 -3.22 -9.54
N GLU A 74 0.12 -4.05 -9.72
CA GLU A 74 0.58 -5.01 -8.72
C GLU A 74 1.41 -4.31 -7.65
N ILE A 75 1.17 -4.66 -6.39
CA ILE A 75 2.01 -4.31 -5.25
C ILE A 75 2.58 -5.61 -4.71
N SER A 76 3.90 -5.75 -4.79
CA SER A 76 4.63 -6.93 -4.31
C SER A 76 6.00 -6.54 -3.78
N VAL A 77 6.85 -7.53 -3.49
CA VAL A 77 8.24 -7.29 -3.10
C VAL A 77 9.03 -6.47 -4.13
N LYS A 78 8.57 -6.41 -5.38
CA LYS A 78 9.12 -5.60 -6.48
C LYS A 78 8.72 -4.12 -6.43
N GLY A 79 7.82 -3.73 -5.51
CA GLY A 79 7.22 -2.40 -5.46
C GLY A 79 5.92 -2.33 -6.26
N PHE A 80 5.64 -1.15 -6.83
CA PHE A 80 4.44 -0.88 -7.64
C PHE A 80 4.74 -1.14 -9.12
N CYS A 81 4.05 -2.12 -9.72
CA CYS A 81 4.28 -2.55 -11.09
C CYS A 81 2.96 -2.50 -11.89
N PRO A 82 2.86 -1.70 -12.97
CA PRO A 82 1.71 -1.78 -13.87
C PRO A 82 1.70 -3.14 -14.58
N VAL A 83 0.58 -3.87 -14.49
CA VAL A 83 0.43 -5.24 -15.02
C VAL A 83 -0.66 -5.38 -16.07
N GLY A 84 -1.47 -4.34 -16.28
CA GLY A 84 -2.47 -4.32 -17.34
C GLY A 84 -3.04 -2.92 -17.55
N SER A 85 -3.49 -2.68 -18.77
CA SER A 85 -4.32 -1.54 -19.16
C SER A 85 -5.64 -2.05 -19.73
N SER A 86 -6.70 -1.26 -19.61
CA SER A 86 -8.08 -1.63 -20.00
C SER A 86 -8.75 -0.52 -20.78
#